data_AF-L0GW15-F1
#
_entry.id   AF-L0GW15-F1
#
_cell.length_a   1.000
_cell.length_b   1.000
_cell.length_c   1.000
_cell.angle_alpha   90.00
_cell.angle_beta   90.00
_cell.angle_gamma   90.00
#
_symmetry.space_group_name_H-M   'P 1'
#
loop_
_entity.id
_entity.type
_entity.pdbx_description
1 polymer ?
#
loop_
_entity_poly.entity_id
_entity_poly.type
_entity_poly.pdbx_seq_one_letter_code
_entity_poly.pdbx_strand_id
1 'polypeptide(L)' 'MSEQKKSRPKVPDGHSRFCVTRQKQPNEKGYVGYDVIWEEFQKEVPYQTPKRP' A
#
# COMPACT_ATOMS: atom_id res chain seq x y z
N MET A 1 -27.02 -20.12 -21.07
CA MET A 1 -25.89 -19.18 -21.21
C MET A 1 -25.53 -18.68 -19.82
N SER A 2 -24.45 -19.15 -19.21
CA SER A 2 -24.00 -18.60 -17.92
C SER A 2 -23.55 -17.17 -18.11
N GLU A 3 -24.14 -16.23 -17.38
CA GLU A 3 -23.68 -14.85 -17.33
C GLU A 3 -22.22 -14.79 -16.86
N GLN A 4 -21.36 -14.15 -17.65
CA GLN A 4 -20.00 -13.86 -17.23
C GLN A 4 -20.05 -12.89 -16.05
N LYS A 5 -19.46 -13.29 -14.92
CA LYS A 5 -19.28 -12.41 -13.75
C LYS A 5 -18.58 -11.12 -14.19
N LYS A 6 -19.29 -9.99 -14.14
CA LYS A 6 -18.79 -8.63 -14.42
C LYS A 6 -17.85 -8.08 -13.32
N SER A 7 -17.35 -8.93 -12.42
CA SER A 7 -16.42 -8.51 -11.38
C SER A 7 -14.98 -8.65 -11.90
N ARG A 8 -14.27 -7.53 -12.05
CA ARG A 8 -12.82 -7.55 -12.30
C ARG A 8 -12.15 -8.31 -11.14
N PRO A 9 -11.28 -9.31 -11.42
CA PRO A 9 -10.54 -9.98 -10.36
C PRO A 9 -9.65 -8.95 -9.65
N LYS A 10 -9.62 -9.01 -8.32
CA LYS A 10 -8.77 -8.13 -7.52
C LYS A 10 -7.32 -8.45 -7.85
N VAL A 11 -6.59 -7.47 -8.39
CA VAL A 11 -5.16 -7.63 -8.68
C VAL A 11 -4.43 -7.78 -7.34
N PRO A 12 -3.55 -8.78 -7.19
CA PRO A 12 -2.76 -8.93 -5.98
C PRO A 12 -1.83 -7.72 -5.79
N ASP A 13 -1.64 -7.31 -4.54
CA ASP A 13 -0.77 -6.19 -4.21
C ASP A 13 0.69 -6.52 -4.56
N GLY A 14 1.40 -5.56 -5.16
CA GLY A 14 2.82 -5.70 -5.46
C GLY A 14 3.64 -5.49 -4.19
N HIS A 15 4.47 -6.47 -3.84
CA HIS A 15 5.33 -6.39 -2.67
C HIS A 15 6.79 -6.26 -3.11
N SER A 16 7.42 -5.17 -2.69
CA SER A 16 8.86 -4.97 -2.74
C SER A 16 9.40 -4.85 -1.32
N ARG A 17 10.72 -4.94 -1.16
CA ARG A 17 11.39 -5.00 0.15
C ARG A 17 11.05 -3.81 1.07
N PHE A 18 10.72 -2.65 0.50
CA PHE A 18 10.43 -1.41 1.24
C PHE A 18 9.17 -0.69 0.73
N CYS A 19 8.43 -1.31 -0.18
CA CYS A 19 7.27 -0.68 -0.81
C CYS A 19 6.18 -1.71 -1.05
N VAL A 20 4.96 -1.35 -0.70
CA VAL A 20 3.76 -2.10 -1.08
C VAL A 20 2.98 -1.25 -2.06
N THR A 21 2.75 -1.78 -3.26
CA THR A 21 1.91 -1.13 -4.27
C THR A 21 0.52 -1.75 -4.27
N ARG A 22 -0.50 -0.93 -3.96
CA ARG A 22 -1.90 -1.36 -3.91
C ARG A 22 -2.70 -0.74 -5.03
N GLN A 23 -3.57 -1.53 -5.65
CA GLN A 23 -4.48 -1.03 -6.68
C GLN A 23 -5.67 -0.31 -6.02
N LYS A 24 -5.84 0.99 -6.31
CA LYS A 24 -6.97 1.78 -5.81
C LYS A 24 -8.28 1.29 -6.40
N GLN A 25 -9.36 1.52 -5.67
CA GLN A 25 -10.70 1.23 -6.18
C GLN A 25 -10.98 2.10 -7.43
N PRO A 26 -11.65 1.55 -8.45
CA PRO A 26 -12.02 2.32 -9.63
C PRO A 26 -12.92 3.50 -9.25
N ASN A 27 -12.58 4.69 -9.72
CA ASN A 27 -13.45 5.87 -9.57
C ASN A 27 -14.64 5.83 -10.57
N GLU A 28 -15.55 6.80 -10.48
CA GLU A 28 -16.75 6.89 -11.34
C GLU A 28 -16.45 6.93 -12.84
N LYS A 29 -15.20 7.25 -13.22
CA LYS A 29 -14.71 7.27 -14.61
C LYS A 29 -13.90 6.02 -14.99
N GLY A 30 -13.80 5.04 -14.10
CA GLY A 30 -13.10 3.77 -14.33
C GLY A 30 -11.57 3.83 -14.22
N TYR A 31 -11.00 4.93 -13.73
CA TYR A 31 -9.56 5.02 -13.50
C TYR A 31 -9.17 4.26 -12.24
N VAL A 32 -8.14 3.45 -12.40
CA VAL A 32 -7.55 2.64 -11.34
C VAL A 32 -6.17 3.22 -11.06
N GLY A 33 -6.05 4.00 -9.98
CA GLY A 33 -4.76 4.49 -9.51
C GLY A 33 -3.98 3.39 -8.78
N TYR A 34 -2.68 3.59 -8.57
CA TYR A 34 -1.88 2.78 -7.66
C TYR A 34 -1.43 3.65 -6.48
N ASP A 35 -1.55 3.11 -5.27
CA ASP A 35 -0.94 3.69 -4.09
C ASP A 35 0.40 3.01 -3.82
N VAL A 36 1.40 3.81 -3.48
CA VAL A 36 2.71 3.33 -3.05
C VAL A 36 2.81 3.62 -1.55
N ILE A 37 2.82 2.56 -0.75
CA ILE A 37 3.02 2.63 0.70
C ILE A 37 4.48 2.28 0.95
N TRP A 38 5.22 3.19 1.59
CA TRP A 38 6.62 2.97 1.98
C TRP A 38 6.67 2.38 3.39
N GLU A 39 7.43 1.32 3.56
CA GLU A 39 7.66 0.72 4.87
C GLU A 39 8.84 1.42 5.56
N GLU A 40 8.73 1.63 6.87
CA GLU A 40 9.78 2.24 7.67
C GLU A 40 11.04 1.35 7.65
N PHE A 41 12.12 1.88 7.08
CA PHE A 41 13.37 1.13 6.95
C PHE A 41 14.23 1.17 8.23
N GLN A 42 14.11 2.23 9.02
CA GLN A 42 14.97 2.48 10.17
C GLN A 42 14.16 2.45 11.45
N LYS A 43 14.72 1.81 12.48
CA LYS A 43 14.15 1.85 13.81
C LYS A 43 14.32 3.25 14.39
N GLU A 44 13.24 4.00 14.53
CA GLU A 44 13.27 5.26 15.26
C GLU A 44 13.39 4.97 16.76
N VAL A 45 14.41 5.55 17.39
CA VAL A 45 14.56 5.52 18.85
C VAL A 45 14.40 6.96 19.33
N PRO A 46 13.49 7.24 20.27
CA PRO A 46 13.30 8.58 20.78
C PRO A 46 14.57 9.05 21.49
N TYR A 47 14.97 10.31 21.22
CA TYR A 47 16.12 10.92 21.87
C TYR A 47 15.91 10.96 23.39
N GLN A 48 16.85 10.40 24.14
CA GLN A 48 16.84 10.44 25.60
C GLN A 48 17.84 11.48 26.07
N THR A 49 17.35 12.51 26.79
CA THR A 49 18.23 13.49 27.43
C THR A 49 19.10 12.77 28.46
N PRO A 50 20.44 12.88 28.39
CA PRO A 50 21.31 12.23 29.35
C PRO A 50 21.04 12.75 30.77
N LYS A 51 21.12 11.88 31.78
CA LYS A 51 21.05 12.32 33.18
C LYS A 51 22.17 13.33 33.43
N ARG A 52 21.82 14.46 34.05
CA ARG A 52 22.79 15.48 34.44
C ARG A 52 23.83 14.87 35.39
N PRO A 53 25.10 15.33 35.31
CA PRO A 53 26.15 14.87 36.22
C PRO A 53 25.81 15.15 37.68
#